data_AF-A0A4Q2Y6P6-F1
#
_entry.id   AF-A0A4Q2Y6P6-F1
#
_cell.length_a   1.000
_cell.length_b   1.000
_cell.length_c   1.000
_cell.angle_alpha   90.00
_cell.angle_beta   90.00
_cell.angle_gamma   90.00
#
_symmetry.space_group_name_H-M   'P 1'
#
loop_
_entity.id
_entity.type
_entity.pdbx_description
1 polymer ?
#
loop_
_entity_poly.entity_id
_entity_poly.type
_entity_poly.pdbx_seq_one_letter_code
_entity_poly.pdbx_strand_id
1 'polypeptide(L)'
;MYHHIKKLMYTVRIGTPDPRFGNMLLEQFGGANGELAAAMQYSIQGLNCEDPERKDLLMDIGTEELSHLEVVGTLARMHLKPMKTKREAAEADPLVAIAGGGGVTLCNSMGNPWTADYLKVTGELDVDLRSNIAAEARAKIVYERLINFCDDPGTKDALQFLMTREITHMKAFMAALESMGKDPLDVGLIPPTPKVVDLFFNDSSGKNDEGDMDFRGPWNSDAEYVYVEGMPKPVAEGTAQEVLTEIENAVRPASRGKKNRTQ
;
A
#
# COMPACT_ATOMS: atom_id res chain seq x y z
N MET A 1 19.49 -3.66 19.02
CA MET A 1 19.05 -4.39 20.22
C MET A 1 17.62 -3.96 20.49
N TYR A 2 16.67 -4.90 20.63
CA TYR A 2 15.31 -4.58 21.06
C TYR A 2 15.18 -4.78 22.57
N HIS A 3 14.29 -4.03 23.20
CA HIS A 3 13.84 -4.27 24.57
C HIS A 3 12.31 -4.20 24.59
N HIS A 4 11.70 -5.01 25.44
CA HIS A 4 10.24 -5.06 25.58
C HIS A 4 9.84 -4.45 26.92
N ILE A 5 8.87 -3.53 26.89
CA ILE A 5 8.23 -2.97 28.07
C ILE A 5 6.83 -3.55 28.14
N LYS A 6 6.49 -4.24 29.24
CA LYS A 6 5.19 -4.93 29.43
C LYS A 6 3.96 -4.02 29.35
N LYS A 7 4.14 -2.70 29.38
CA LYS A 7 3.06 -1.74 29.30
C LYS A 7 2.74 -1.53 27.83
N LEU A 8 1.49 -1.84 27.44
CA LEU A 8 0.99 -1.56 26.10
C LEU A 8 1.11 -0.07 25.79
N MET A 9 1.43 0.24 24.53
CA MET A 9 1.51 1.61 24.02
C MET A 9 0.18 2.35 24.18
N TYR A 10 -0.93 1.65 23.98
CA TYR A 10 -2.28 2.16 24.18
C TYR A 10 -3.09 1.24 25.09
N THR A 11 -4.05 1.82 25.81
CA THR A 11 -4.88 1.04 26.73
C THR A 11 -5.87 0.21 25.94
N VAL A 12 -5.84 -1.12 26.14
CA VAL A 12 -6.81 -2.04 25.54
C VAL A 12 -7.85 -2.46 26.57
N ARG A 13 -9.12 -2.24 26.26
CA ARG A 13 -10.27 -2.67 27.06
C ARG A 13 -11.41 -3.07 26.12
N ILE A 14 -12.10 -4.15 26.44
CA ILE A 14 -13.30 -4.57 25.72
C ILE A 14 -14.42 -4.80 26.73
N GLY A 15 -15.67 -4.61 26.30
CA GLY A 15 -16.87 -4.99 27.03
C GLY A 15 -17.13 -6.49 26.90
N THR A 16 -17.95 -6.88 25.92
CA THR A 16 -18.30 -8.29 25.70
C THR A 16 -17.42 -8.88 24.59
N PRO A 17 -16.73 -10.01 24.82
CA PRO A 17 -15.99 -10.69 23.76
C PRO A 17 -16.90 -11.12 22.60
N ASP A 18 -16.48 -10.77 21.39
CA ASP A 18 -17.08 -11.20 20.12
C ASP A 18 -16.04 -11.99 19.31
N PRO A 19 -16.13 -13.33 19.25
CA PRO A 19 -15.18 -14.15 18.51
C PRO A 19 -15.17 -13.91 17.00
N ARG A 20 -16.30 -13.51 16.39
CA ARG A 20 -16.38 -13.26 14.95
C ARG A 20 -15.60 -11.99 14.61
N PHE A 21 -15.77 -10.94 15.43
CA PHE A 21 -14.96 -9.74 15.32
C PHE A 21 -13.47 -10.01 15.66
N GLY A 22 -13.20 -10.87 16.64
CA GLY A 22 -11.85 -11.33 16.97
C GLY A 22 -11.12 -11.94 15.78
N ASN A 23 -11.81 -12.70 14.93
CA ASN A 23 -11.26 -13.21 13.68
C ASN A 23 -11.01 -12.10 12.64
N MET A 24 -11.91 -11.11 12.52
CA MET A 24 -11.70 -9.96 11.61
C MET A 24 -10.45 -9.14 11.98
N LEU A 25 -10.17 -8.98 13.29
CA LEU A 25 -8.95 -8.31 13.77
C LEU A 25 -7.66 -8.98 13.29
N LEU A 26 -7.71 -10.26 12.89
CA LEU A 26 -6.55 -10.94 12.32
C LEU A 26 -6.11 -10.34 10.98
N GLU A 27 -6.95 -9.57 10.27
CA GLU A 27 -6.49 -8.80 9.11
C GLU A 27 -5.43 -7.75 9.48
N GLN A 28 -5.57 -7.09 10.63
CA GLN A 28 -4.56 -6.14 11.11
C GLN A 28 -3.42 -6.82 11.86
N PHE A 29 -3.55 -8.09 12.24
CA PHE A 29 -2.44 -8.82 12.86
C PHE A 29 -1.56 -9.51 11.81
N GLY A 30 -2.12 -10.45 11.05
CA GLY A 30 -1.42 -11.31 10.10
C GLY A 30 -1.86 -11.14 8.63
N GLY A 31 -2.69 -10.15 8.33
CA GLY A 31 -3.10 -9.82 6.96
C GLY A 31 -2.05 -9.02 6.19
N ALA A 32 -2.30 -8.85 4.89
CA ALA A 32 -1.36 -8.21 3.96
C ALA A 32 -1.14 -6.72 4.21
N ASN A 33 -2.11 -6.04 4.83
CA ASN A 33 -2.04 -4.62 5.19
C ASN A 33 -2.02 -4.41 6.71
N GLY A 34 -1.66 -5.46 7.47
CA GLY A 34 -1.63 -5.43 8.92
C GLY A 34 -0.27 -5.03 9.49
N GLU A 35 -0.24 -4.91 10.81
CA GLU A 35 0.88 -4.36 11.59
C GLU A 35 2.18 -5.13 11.41
N LEU A 36 2.12 -6.46 11.28
CA LEU A 36 3.34 -7.22 11.05
C LEU A 36 3.95 -6.90 9.69
N ALA A 37 3.12 -6.68 8.66
CA ALA A 37 3.63 -6.31 7.34
C ALA A 37 4.30 -4.93 7.39
N ALA A 38 3.68 -3.95 8.05
CA ALA A 38 4.25 -2.62 8.26
C ALA A 38 5.58 -2.68 9.04
N ALA A 39 5.56 -3.33 10.22
CA ALA A 39 6.74 -3.49 11.07
C ALA A 39 7.94 -4.09 10.32
N MET A 40 7.71 -5.18 9.58
CA MET A 40 8.77 -5.88 8.85
C MET A 40 9.23 -5.09 7.63
N GLN A 41 8.30 -4.47 6.88
CA GLN A 41 8.65 -3.65 5.72
C GLN A 41 9.58 -2.52 6.11
N TYR A 42 9.20 -1.70 7.10
CA TYR A 42 9.94 -0.50 7.47
C TYR A 42 11.27 -0.85 8.14
N SER A 43 11.30 -1.88 8.98
CA SER A 43 12.54 -2.34 9.61
C SER A 43 13.56 -2.82 8.57
N ILE A 44 13.13 -3.62 7.59
CA ILE A 44 14.04 -4.15 6.57
C ILE A 44 14.52 -3.05 5.62
N GLN A 45 13.62 -2.14 5.22
CA GLN A 45 14.01 -0.95 4.44
C GLN A 45 15.02 -0.10 5.22
N GLY A 46 14.80 0.13 6.53
CA GLY A 46 15.71 0.88 7.39
C GLY A 46 17.10 0.22 7.50
N LEU A 47 17.17 -1.12 7.53
CA LEU A 47 18.43 -1.84 7.49
C LEU A 47 19.20 -1.60 6.18
N ASN A 48 18.49 -1.54 5.05
CA ASN A 48 19.05 -1.32 3.72
C ASN A 48 19.28 0.17 3.37
N CYS A 49 18.74 1.09 4.17
CA CYS A 49 18.80 2.52 3.92
C CYS A 49 20.19 3.09 4.25
N GLU A 50 20.81 3.76 3.26
CA GLU A 50 22.10 4.44 3.40
C GLU A 50 21.97 5.87 3.95
N ASP A 51 20.81 6.54 3.77
CA ASP A 51 20.52 7.84 4.35
C ASP A 51 20.25 7.69 5.86
N PRO A 52 21.07 8.30 6.75
CA PRO A 52 20.91 8.11 8.19
C PRO A 52 19.61 8.68 8.77
N GLU A 53 19.11 9.80 8.25
CA GLU A 53 17.90 10.46 8.78
C GLU A 53 16.64 9.68 8.39
N ARG A 54 16.56 9.21 7.14
CA ARG A 54 15.42 8.38 6.69
C ARG A 54 15.50 6.97 7.26
N LYS A 55 16.71 6.44 7.49
CA LYS A 55 16.90 5.21 8.24
C LYS A 55 16.34 5.32 9.65
N ASP A 56 16.62 6.41 10.36
CA ASP A 56 16.11 6.67 11.70
C ASP A 56 14.57 6.65 11.70
N LEU A 57 13.95 7.41 10.78
CA LEU A 57 12.50 7.41 10.57
C LEU A 57 11.92 6.00 10.35
N LEU A 58 12.52 5.22 9.45
CA LEU A 58 12.06 3.87 9.11
C LEU A 58 12.15 2.91 10.30
N MET A 59 13.25 3.01 11.07
CA MET A 59 13.46 2.18 12.26
C MET A 59 12.54 2.58 13.42
N ASP A 60 12.28 3.87 13.59
CA ASP A 60 11.35 4.40 14.59
C ASP A 60 9.92 3.90 14.31
N ILE A 61 9.40 4.14 13.10
CA ILE A 61 8.05 3.70 12.73
C ILE A 61 7.97 2.17 12.74
N GLY A 62 8.94 1.46 12.15
CA GLY A 62 8.97 -0.02 12.18
C GLY A 62 8.97 -0.61 13.60
N THR A 63 9.54 0.10 14.58
CA THR A 63 9.49 -0.27 15.99
C THR A 63 8.13 0.07 16.63
N GLU A 64 7.52 1.19 16.26
CA GLU A 64 6.17 1.56 16.66
C GLU A 64 5.13 0.50 16.20
N GLU A 65 5.24 0.00 14.97
CA GLU A 65 4.33 -1.02 14.44
C GLU A 65 4.37 -2.35 15.21
N LEU A 66 5.50 -2.68 15.84
CA LEU A 66 5.54 -3.83 16.76
C LEU A 66 4.69 -3.61 18.01
N SER A 67 4.56 -2.36 18.45
CA SER A 67 3.67 -1.98 19.56
C SER A 67 2.20 -2.00 19.11
N HIS A 68 1.91 -1.57 17.88
CA HIS A 68 0.57 -1.70 17.29
C HIS A 68 0.15 -3.16 17.14
N LEU A 69 1.05 -4.02 16.67
CA LEU A 69 0.84 -5.47 16.59
C LEU A 69 0.48 -6.06 17.96
N GLU A 70 1.12 -5.60 19.05
CA GLU A 70 0.79 -6.02 20.42
C GLU A 70 -0.60 -5.54 20.86
N VAL A 71 -0.99 -4.31 20.51
CA VAL A 71 -2.32 -3.75 20.79
C VAL A 71 -3.41 -4.54 20.05
N VAL A 72 -3.26 -4.75 18.73
CA VAL A 72 -4.21 -5.53 17.91
C VAL A 72 -4.28 -6.98 18.36
N GLY A 73 -3.13 -7.61 18.60
CA GLY A 73 -3.06 -8.98 19.11
C GLY A 73 -3.75 -9.12 20.46
N THR A 74 -3.63 -8.12 21.35
CA THR A 74 -4.33 -8.11 22.63
C THR A 74 -5.84 -7.99 22.44
N LEU A 75 -6.31 -7.08 21.58
CA LEU A 75 -7.73 -6.96 21.24
C LEU A 75 -8.29 -8.29 20.71
N ALA A 76 -7.65 -8.85 19.68
CA ALA A 76 -8.03 -10.11 19.07
C ALA A 76 -8.08 -11.22 20.13
N ARG A 77 -7.05 -11.32 20.98
CA ARG A 77 -6.99 -12.32 22.04
C ARG A 77 -8.15 -12.19 23.04
N MET A 78 -8.53 -10.97 23.41
CA MET A 78 -9.63 -10.72 24.35
C MET A 78 -10.98 -11.12 23.71
N HIS A 79 -11.19 -10.78 22.45
CA HIS A 79 -12.39 -11.15 21.68
C HIS A 79 -12.50 -12.67 21.45
N LEU A 80 -11.40 -13.35 21.16
CA LEU A 80 -11.33 -14.80 20.92
C LEU A 80 -11.39 -15.64 22.21
N LYS A 81 -11.43 -15.04 23.40
CA LYS A 81 -11.47 -15.77 24.68
C LYS A 81 -12.54 -16.88 24.76
N PRO A 82 -13.78 -16.70 24.26
CA PRO A 82 -14.81 -17.73 24.30
C PRO A 82 -14.52 -18.98 23.46
N MET A 83 -13.61 -18.91 22.48
CA MET A 83 -13.31 -20.00 21.54
C MET A 83 -12.86 -21.30 22.22
N LYS A 84 -12.23 -21.20 23.40
CA LYS A 84 -11.77 -22.36 24.18
C LYS A 84 -12.88 -23.08 24.95
N THR A 85 -13.96 -22.39 25.28
CA THR A 85 -14.90 -22.86 26.32
C THR A 85 -16.36 -22.88 25.90
N LYS A 86 -16.71 -22.20 24.79
CA LYS A 86 -18.08 -22.17 24.26
C LYS A 86 -18.15 -22.85 22.91
N ARG A 87 -19.02 -23.86 22.80
CA ARG A 87 -19.26 -24.62 21.56
C ARG A 87 -19.62 -23.71 20.39
N GLU A 88 -20.61 -22.84 20.55
CA GLU A 88 -21.07 -21.92 19.48
C GLU A 88 -19.95 -21.01 18.96
N ALA A 89 -19.06 -20.55 19.85
CA ALA A 89 -17.90 -19.77 19.45
C ALA A 89 -16.92 -20.65 18.64
N ALA A 90 -16.62 -21.85 19.12
CA ALA A 90 -15.73 -22.77 18.43
C ALA A 90 -16.26 -23.18 17.05
N GLU A 91 -17.57 -23.28 16.88
CA GLU A 91 -18.23 -23.58 15.60
C GLU A 91 -18.20 -22.38 14.62
N ALA A 92 -18.04 -21.14 15.11
CA ALA A 92 -17.92 -19.97 14.26
C ALA A 92 -16.58 -19.91 13.52
N ASP A 93 -15.50 -20.42 14.13
CA ASP A 93 -14.20 -20.60 13.50
C ASP A 93 -13.43 -21.79 14.12
N PRO A 94 -13.65 -23.01 13.59
CA PRO A 94 -13.00 -24.21 14.10
C PRO A 94 -11.48 -24.20 13.95
N LEU A 95 -10.94 -23.49 12.94
CA LEU A 95 -9.51 -23.39 12.71
C LEU A 95 -8.86 -22.66 13.89
N VAL A 96 -9.38 -21.47 14.25
CA VAL A 96 -8.91 -20.71 15.39
C VAL A 96 -9.15 -21.46 16.70
N ALA A 97 -10.33 -22.08 16.87
CA ALA A 97 -10.68 -22.75 18.12
C ALA A 97 -9.85 -24.01 18.41
N ILE A 98 -9.71 -24.90 17.43
CA ILE A 98 -9.11 -26.23 17.60
C ILE A 98 -7.61 -26.18 17.29
N ALA A 99 -7.23 -25.77 16.09
CA ALA A 99 -5.82 -25.74 15.69
C ALA A 99 -5.08 -24.57 16.35
N GLY A 100 -5.69 -23.38 16.36
CA GLY A 100 -5.15 -22.19 17.03
C GLY A 100 -5.35 -22.17 18.54
N GLY A 101 -6.05 -23.17 19.11
CA GLY A 101 -6.34 -23.27 20.52
C GLY A 101 -7.04 -22.02 21.07
N GLY A 102 -7.92 -21.37 20.32
CA GLY A 102 -8.63 -20.14 20.72
C GLY A 102 -7.72 -18.94 21.00
N GLY A 103 -6.54 -18.91 20.39
CA GLY A 103 -5.56 -17.83 20.46
C GLY A 103 -5.43 -17.08 19.14
N VAL A 104 -4.56 -16.07 19.13
CA VAL A 104 -4.16 -15.38 17.91
C VAL A 104 -3.16 -16.27 17.17
N THR A 105 -3.34 -16.44 15.87
CA THR A 105 -2.39 -17.12 14.96
C THR A 105 -1.79 -16.10 14.02
N LEU A 106 -0.60 -16.38 13.47
CA LEU A 106 0.01 -15.53 12.45
C LEU A 106 -0.59 -15.79 11.06
N CYS A 107 -1.89 -15.53 10.98
CA CYS A 107 -2.72 -15.71 9.80
C CYS A 107 -3.67 -14.52 9.66
N ASN A 108 -4.21 -14.34 8.46
CA ASN A 108 -5.28 -13.37 8.22
C ASN A 108 -6.66 -13.93 8.66
N SER A 109 -7.73 -13.17 8.48
CA SER A 109 -9.10 -13.56 8.89
C SER A 109 -9.69 -14.75 8.13
N MET A 110 -9.02 -15.19 7.06
CA MET A 110 -9.37 -16.39 6.29
C MET A 110 -8.49 -17.60 6.62
N GLY A 111 -7.58 -17.46 7.61
CA GLY A 111 -6.66 -18.53 8.00
C GLY A 111 -5.44 -18.70 7.08
N ASN A 112 -5.21 -17.78 6.14
CA ASN A 112 -4.00 -17.83 5.31
C ASN A 112 -2.78 -17.41 6.14
N PRO A 113 -1.69 -18.20 6.15
CA PRO A 113 -0.46 -17.80 6.84
C PRO A 113 0.08 -16.48 6.32
N TRP A 114 0.63 -15.67 7.22
CA TRP A 114 1.37 -14.48 6.82
C TRP A 114 2.56 -14.87 5.93
N THR A 115 2.82 -14.10 4.88
CA THR A 115 3.93 -14.31 3.94
C THR A 115 4.75 -13.04 3.75
N ALA A 116 6.05 -13.20 3.57
CA ALA A 116 6.95 -12.10 3.23
C ALA A 116 6.63 -11.47 1.85
N ASP A 117 5.83 -12.14 0.99
CA ASP A 117 5.38 -11.59 -0.30
C ASP A 117 4.55 -10.30 -0.15
N TYR A 118 4.00 -10.06 1.04
CA TYR A 118 3.31 -8.82 1.35
C TYR A 118 4.26 -7.61 1.29
N LEU A 119 5.52 -7.79 1.69
CA LEU A 119 6.49 -6.70 1.82
C LEU A 119 6.90 -6.11 0.47
N LYS A 120 7.15 -4.81 0.45
CA LYS A 120 7.68 -4.07 -0.70
C LYS A 120 8.99 -3.41 -0.29
N VAL A 121 10.09 -4.12 -0.56
CA VAL A 121 11.45 -3.68 -0.23
C VAL A 121 12.26 -3.71 -1.51
N THR A 122 12.66 -2.54 -1.99
CA THR A 122 13.36 -2.40 -3.27
C THR A 122 14.82 -2.01 -3.10
N GLY A 123 15.16 -1.35 -1.98
CA GLY A 123 16.49 -0.76 -1.79
C GLY A 123 16.65 0.60 -2.48
N GLU A 124 15.62 1.09 -3.19
CA GLU A 124 15.56 2.45 -3.70
C GLU A 124 14.66 3.29 -2.78
N LEU A 125 15.25 4.24 -2.07
CA LEU A 125 14.62 4.90 -0.93
C LEU A 125 13.33 5.64 -1.32
N ASP A 126 13.31 6.38 -2.44
CA ASP A 126 12.10 7.09 -2.86
C ASP A 126 11.00 6.13 -3.36
N VAL A 127 11.34 4.94 -3.86
CA VAL A 127 10.36 3.91 -4.23
C VAL A 127 9.79 3.22 -2.98
N ASP A 128 10.65 2.95 -2.00
CA ASP A 128 10.27 2.39 -0.71
C ASP A 128 9.35 3.35 0.07
N LEU A 129 9.67 4.65 0.12
CA LEU A 129 8.81 5.66 0.76
C LEU A 129 7.44 5.78 0.08
N ARG A 130 7.37 5.77 -1.26
CA ARG A 130 6.08 5.72 -1.99
C ARG A 130 5.28 4.47 -1.64
N SER A 131 5.97 3.32 -1.52
CA SER A 131 5.35 2.06 -1.09
C SER A 131 4.81 2.11 0.34
N ASN A 132 5.51 2.80 1.24
CA ASN A 132 5.10 2.99 2.64
C ASN A 132 3.88 3.89 2.74
N ILE A 133 3.84 5.02 2.03
CA ILE A 133 2.64 5.88 1.96
C ILE A 133 1.42 5.07 1.51
N ALA A 134 1.59 4.20 0.50
CA ALA A 134 0.52 3.34 0.04
C ALA A 134 0.16 2.23 1.06
N ALA A 135 1.13 1.70 1.80
CA ALA A 135 0.89 0.73 2.87
C ALA A 135 0.05 1.33 4.00
N GLU A 136 0.41 2.51 4.48
CA GLU A 136 -0.35 3.26 5.49
C GLU A 136 -1.78 3.56 5.05
N ALA A 137 -1.96 3.96 3.78
CA ALA A 137 -3.30 4.22 3.24
C ALA A 137 -4.16 2.93 3.22
N ARG A 138 -3.56 1.79 2.87
CA ARG A 138 -4.25 0.49 2.89
C ARG A 138 -4.54 0.01 4.32
N ALA A 139 -3.63 0.19 5.28
CA ALA A 139 -3.86 -0.13 6.68
C ALA A 139 -5.00 0.73 7.26
N LYS A 140 -4.97 2.05 7.02
CA LYS A 140 -6.01 2.98 7.49
C LYS A 140 -7.41 2.63 7.01
N ILE A 141 -7.58 2.19 5.75
CA ILE A 141 -8.92 1.81 5.26
C ILE A 141 -9.39 0.46 5.83
N VAL A 142 -8.47 -0.46 6.15
CA VAL A 142 -8.81 -1.69 6.89
C VAL A 142 -9.29 -1.34 8.29
N TYR A 143 -8.60 -0.45 9.01
CA TYR A 143 -9.06 0.03 10.30
C TYR A 143 -10.43 0.70 10.26
N GLU A 144 -10.69 1.56 9.27
CA GLU A 144 -11.99 2.21 9.12
C GLU A 144 -13.12 1.17 8.98
N ARG A 145 -12.88 0.13 8.18
CA ARG A 145 -13.83 -0.98 8.02
C ARG A 145 -14.03 -1.75 9.32
N LEU A 146 -12.97 -2.06 10.05
CA LEU A 146 -13.07 -2.71 11.36
C LEU A 146 -13.86 -1.87 12.35
N ILE A 147 -13.62 -0.56 12.42
CA ILE A 147 -14.39 0.36 13.28
C ILE A 147 -15.88 0.33 12.90
N ASN A 148 -16.20 0.31 11.61
CA ASN A 148 -17.57 0.26 11.12
C ASN A 148 -18.30 -1.05 11.46
N PHE A 149 -17.58 -2.18 11.54
CA PHE A 149 -18.13 -3.49 11.91
C PHE A 149 -18.04 -3.81 13.40
N CYS A 150 -17.48 -2.91 14.21
CA CYS A 150 -17.36 -3.09 15.65
C CYS A 150 -18.55 -2.45 16.37
N ASP A 151 -19.05 -3.06 17.43
CA ASP A 151 -20.03 -2.43 18.34
C ASP A 151 -19.44 -2.09 19.71
N ASP A 152 -18.28 -2.65 20.06
CA ASP A 152 -17.66 -2.47 21.36
C ASP A 152 -16.93 -1.11 21.47
N PRO A 153 -17.31 -0.23 22.42
CA PRO A 153 -16.73 1.11 22.52
C PRO A 153 -15.23 1.12 22.84
N GLY A 154 -14.76 0.21 23.69
CA GLY A 154 -13.33 0.15 24.07
C GLY A 154 -12.46 -0.34 22.92
N THR A 155 -12.99 -1.26 22.12
CA THR A 155 -12.36 -1.72 20.89
C THR A 155 -12.32 -0.61 19.85
N LYS A 156 -13.43 0.12 19.64
CA LYS A 156 -13.47 1.29 18.74
C LYS A 156 -12.44 2.35 19.13
N ASP A 157 -12.28 2.63 20.43
CA ASP A 157 -11.30 3.60 20.94
C ASP A 157 -9.86 3.20 20.58
N ALA A 158 -9.49 1.93 20.83
CA ALA A 158 -8.17 1.43 20.47
C ALA A 158 -7.94 1.39 18.94
N LEU A 159 -8.95 0.98 18.16
CA LEU A 159 -8.86 1.00 16.69
C LEU A 159 -8.77 2.42 16.13
N GLN A 160 -9.45 3.39 16.75
CA GLN A 160 -9.37 4.80 16.39
C GLN A 160 -7.97 5.36 16.64
N PHE A 161 -7.33 4.97 17.76
CA PHE A 161 -5.93 5.32 18.03
C PHE A 161 -5.02 4.80 16.91
N LEU A 162 -5.07 3.50 16.60
CA LEU A 162 -4.25 2.86 15.56
C LEU A 162 -4.47 3.53 14.19
N MET A 163 -5.73 3.61 13.74
CA MET A 163 -6.09 4.30 12.49
C MET A 163 -5.52 5.73 12.38
N THR A 164 -5.47 6.45 13.50
CA THR A 164 -4.93 7.82 13.56
C THR A 164 -3.40 7.83 13.45
N ARG A 165 -2.73 6.81 13.99
CA ARG A 165 -1.29 6.62 13.83
C ARG A 165 -0.92 6.36 12.38
N GLU A 166 -1.74 5.61 11.62
CA GLU A 166 -1.47 5.39 10.19
C GLU A 166 -1.46 6.70 9.39
N ILE A 167 -2.37 7.63 9.71
CA ILE A 167 -2.35 8.97 9.12
C ILE A 167 -1.08 9.75 9.53
N THR A 168 -0.59 9.54 10.75
CA THR A 168 0.64 10.20 11.20
C THR A 168 1.86 9.64 10.49
N HIS A 169 1.95 8.32 10.33
CA HIS A 169 3.02 7.66 9.58
C HIS A 169 3.00 8.07 8.11
N MET A 170 1.81 8.09 7.49
CA MET A 170 1.63 8.56 6.13
C MET A 170 2.15 9.99 5.95
N LYS A 171 1.81 10.91 6.88
CA LYS A 171 2.34 12.27 6.87
C LYS A 171 3.86 12.31 6.99
N ALA A 172 4.44 11.48 7.85
CA ALA A 172 5.89 11.41 8.06
C ALA A 172 6.61 10.90 6.81
N PHE A 173 6.12 9.83 6.17
CA PHE A 173 6.67 9.31 4.92
C PHE A 173 6.51 10.29 3.76
N MET A 174 5.37 10.99 3.66
CA MET A 174 5.17 12.06 2.67
C MET A 174 6.18 13.18 2.85
N ALA A 175 6.37 13.66 4.09
CA ALA A 175 7.35 14.71 4.38
C ALA A 175 8.79 14.26 4.10
N ALA A 176 9.13 13.00 4.42
CA ALA A 176 10.43 12.43 4.10
C ALA A 176 10.67 12.37 2.60
N LEU A 177 9.68 11.92 1.81
CA LEU A 177 9.76 11.89 0.35
C LEU A 177 9.89 13.29 -0.25
N GLU A 178 9.04 14.23 0.18
CA GLU A 178 9.06 15.62 -0.30
C GLU A 178 10.41 16.29 -0.01
N SER A 179 10.99 16.03 1.17
CA SER A 179 12.28 16.61 1.57
C SER A 179 13.46 16.16 0.70
N MET A 180 13.31 15.10 -0.10
CA MET A 180 14.35 14.67 -1.06
C MET A 180 14.45 15.62 -2.26
N GLY A 181 13.44 16.45 -2.51
CA GLY A 181 13.44 17.43 -3.61
C GLY A 181 13.56 16.81 -5.01
N LYS A 182 13.20 15.53 -5.15
CA LYS A 182 13.19 14.81 -6.44
C LYS A 182 11.91 15.13 -7.21
N ASP A 183 11.99 15.12 -8.53
CA ASP A 183 10.79 15.08 -9.36
C ASP A 183 10.00 13.80 -9.05
N PRO A 184 8.67 13.86 -8.87
CA PRO A 184 7.85 12.68 -8.64
C PRO A 184 8.01 11.58 -9.70
N LEU A 185 8.37 11.94 -10.94
CA LEU A 185 8.58 11.03 -12.07
C LEU A 185 10.02 10.49 -12.16
N ASP A 186 10.96 11.05 -11.40
CA ASP A 186 12.33 10.54 -11.33
C ASP A 186 12.39 9.28 -10.46
N VAL A 187 12.44 8.12 -11.11
CA VAL A 187 12.61 6.81 -10.47
C VAL A 187 13.83 6.11 -11.07
N GLY A 188 14.85 5.87 -10.22
CA GLY A 188 16.14 5.34 -10.67
C GLY A 188 16.94 6.34 -11.52
N LEU A 189 17.86 5.83 -12.35
CA LEU A 189 18.84 6.65 -13.09
C LEU A 189 18.54 6.81 -14.58
N ILE A 190 17.73 5.92 -15.16
CA ILE A 190 17.53 5.87 -16.61
C ILE A 190 16.32 6.73 -16.96
N PRO A 191 16.47 7.79 -17.78
CA PRO A 191 15.35 8.62 -18.17
C PRO A 191 14.40 7.86 -19.11
N PRO A 192 13.10 8.20 -19.11
CA PRO A 192 12.16 7.60 -20.05
C PRO A 192 12.48 8.03 -21.48
N THR A 193 11.99 7.26 -22.46
CA THR A 193 12.17 7.60 -23.88
C THR A 193 11.35 8.85 -24.23
N PRO A 194 11.96 9.91 -24.79
CA PRO A 194 11.24 11.13 -25.14
C PRO A 194 10.06 10.85 -26.09
N LYS A 195 8.98 11.62 -25.94
CA LYS A 195 7.68 11.48 -26.62
C LYS A 195 6.91 10.20 -26.33
N VAL A 196 7.56 9.08 -26.04
CA VAL A 196 6.87 7.84 -25.63
C VAL A 196 6.28 8.00 -24.23
N VAL A 197 7.00 8.69 -23.34
CA VAL A 197 6.54 9.00 -21.97
C VAL A 197 5.21 9.77 -21.93
N ASP A 198 4.91 10.52 -23.00
CA ASP A 198 3.71 11.34 -23.12
C ASP A 198 2.51 10.57 -23.70
N LEU A 199 2.71 9.35 -24.24
CA LEU A 199 1.63 8.60 -24.89
C LEU A 199 0.69 7.96 -23.87
N PHE A 200 -0.61 8.25 -23.99
CA PHE A 200 -1.68 7.55 -23.27
C PHE A 200 -2.47 6.68 -24.26
N PHE A 201 -2.38 5.35 -24.12
CA PHE A 201 -3.06 4.41 -25.01
C PHE A 201 -4.47 4.09 -24.51
N ASN A 202 -5.47 4.27 -25.39
CA ASN A 202 -6.82 3.80 -25.12
C ASN A 202 -6.99 2.33 -25.55
N ASP A 203 -6.48 1.42 -24.71
CA ASP A 203 -6.53 -0.02 -24.97
C ASP A 203 -7.83 -0.71 -24.50
N SER A 204 -8.69 0.03 -23.79
CA SER A 204 -10.02 -0.40 -23.35
C SER A 204 -11.05 0.59 -23.86
N SER A 205 -11.33 0.52 -25.15
CA SER A 205 -12.23 1.45 -25.83
C SER A 205 -13.67 0.98 -25.81
N GLY A 206 -14.62 1.90 -25.64
CA GLY A 206 -16.04 1.59 -25.73
C GLY A 206 -16.83 2.72 -26.39
N LYS A 207 -17.86 2.31 -27.14
CA LYS A 207 -18.91 3.17 -27.69
C LYS A 207 -20.23 2.73 -27.07
N ASN A 208 -21.22 3.62 -26.95
CA ASN A 208 -22.49 3.34 -26.25
C ASN A 208 -23.21 2.04 -26.68
N ASP A 209 -22.97 1.56 -27.89
CA ASP A 209 -23.49 0.31 -28.46
C ASP A 209 -22.64 -0.93 -28.16
N GLU A 210 -21.40 -0.75 -27.69
CA GLU A 210 -20.42 -1.77 -27.34
C GLU A 210 -20.04 -1.77 -25.83
N GLY A 211 -20.57 -0.85 -25.03
CA GLY A 211 -20.31 -0.74 -23.59
C GLY A 211 -20.35 0.71 -23.07
N ASP A 212 -19.63 0.96 -21.98
CA ASP A 212 -19.40 2.32 -21.48
C ASP A 212 -18.59 3.14 -22.49
N MET A 213 -18.79 4.45 -22.51
CA MET A 213 -18.03 5.36 -23.38
C MET A 213 -16.63 5.67 -22.84
N ASP A 214 -15.73 6.03 -23.75
CA ASP A 214 -14.38 6.49 -23.39
C ASP A 214 -14.41 7.80 -22.58
N PHE A 215 -13.81 7.79 -21.39
CA PHE A 215 -13.71 8.96 -20.52
C PHE A 215 -12.40 9.72 -20.71
N ARG A 216 -12.52 11.06 -20.72
CA ARG A 216 -11.40 12.00 -20.81
C ARG A 216 -11.26 12.79 -19.53
N GLY A 217 -10.03 12.95 -19.05
CA GLY A 217 -9.70 13.71 -17.84
C GLY A 217 -8.25 14.18 -17.85
N PRO A 218 -7.79 14.87 -16.80
CA PRO A 218 -6.41 15.38 -16.72
C PRO A 218 -5.35 14.29 -17.00
N TRP A 219 -5.60 13.07 -16.50
CA TRP A 219 -4.72 11.89 -16.67
C TRP A 219 -4.56 11.38 -18.11
N ASN A 220 -5.30 11.91 -19.09
CA ASN A 220 -5.18 11.52 -20.51
C ASN A 220 -5.52 12.64 -21.51
N SER A 221 -5.59 13.89 -21.03
CA SER A 221 -6.03 15.05 -21.83
C SER A 221 -5.26 16.33 -21.55
N ASP A 222 -4.47 16.39 -20.47
CA ASP A 222 -3.60 17.54 -20.20
C ASP A 222 -2.53 17.68 -21.29
N ALA A 223 -1.91 18.87 -21.38
CA ALA A 223 -0.97 19.21 -22.44
C ALA A 223 0.29 18.32 -22.48
N GLU A 224 0.56 17.60 -21.40
CA GLU A 224 1.66 16.64 -21.25
C GLU A 224 1.33 15.27 -21.86
N TYR A 225 0.07 15.00 -22.19
CA TYR A 225 -0.35 13.71 -22.77
C TYR A 225 -0.72 13.82 -24.26
N VAL A 226 -0.32 12.79 -25.01
CA VAL A 226 -0.74 12.51 -26.37
C VAL A 226 -1.64 11.27 -26.34
N TYR A 227 -2.94 11.50 -26.47
CA TYR A 227 -3.94 10.44 -26.49
C TYR A 227 -3.90 9.64 -27.80
N VAL A 228 -3.79 8.31 -27.69
CA VAL A 228 -3.73 7.38 -28.83
C VAL A 228 -5.01 6.56 -28.90
N GLU A 229 -5.75 6.71 -29.99
CA GLU A 229 -6.96 5.93 -30.26
C GLU A 229 -6.61 4.53 -30.79
N GLY A 230 -6.95 3.50 -30.01
CA GLY A 230 -6.77 2.09 -30.37
C GLY A 230 -5.30 1.63 -30.38
N MET A 231 -5.10 0.30 -30.46
CA MET A 231 -3.75 -0.27 -30.50
C MET A 231 -3.00 0.12 -31.79
N PRO A 232 -1.79 0.69 -31.70
CA PRO A 232 -0.88 0.75 -32.84
C PRO A 232 -0.65 -0.67 -33.36
N LYS A 233 -0.64 -0.86 -34.69
CA LYS A 233 -0.26 -2.15 -35.27
C LYS A 233 1.24 -2.38 -34.98
N PRO A 234 1.64 -3.39 -34.21
CA PRO A 234 3.06 -3.65 -34.01
C PRO A 234 3.66 -4.09 -35.35
N VAL A 235 4.64 -3.36 -35.85
CA VAL A 235 5.53 -3.83 -36.92
C VAL A 235 6.62 -4.64 -36.23
N ALA A 236 6.52 -5.97 -36.30
CA ALA A 236 7.37 -6.89 -35.55
C ALA A 236 8.73 -7.19 -36.21
N GLU A 237 9.10 -6.47 -37.27
CA GLU A 237 10.34 -6.70 -38.00
C GLU A 237 11.10 -5.39 -38.17
N GLY A 238 12.31 -5.34 -37.61
CA GLY A 238 13.24 -4.23 -37.74
C GLY A 238 14.63 -4.63 -37.26
N THR A 239 15.64 -4.29 -38.03
CA THR A 239 17.06 -4.39 -37.65
C THR A 239 17.37 -3.39 -36.53
N ALA A 240 18.41 -3.64 -35.73
CA ALA A 240 18.85 -2.70 -34.69
C ALA A 240 19.09 -1.27 -35.23
N GLN A 241 19.50 -1.14 -36.50
CA GLN A 241 19.70 0.14 -37.16
C GLN A 241 18.37 0.85 -37.49
N GLU A 242 17.35 0.11 -37.90
CA GLU A 242 16.00 0.64 -38.12
C GLU A 242 15.37 1.10 -36.80
N VAL A 243 15.54 0.31 -35.73
CA VAL A 243 15.13 0.69 -34.37
C VAL A 243 15.83 1.97 -33.91
N LEU A 244 17.14 2.08 -34.09
CA LEU A 244 17.88 3.31 -33.74
C LEU A 244 17.43 4.52 -34.57
N THR A 245 17.13 4.32 -35.85
CA THR A 245 16.63 5.37 -36.74
C THR A 245 15.22 5.81 -36.35
N GLU A 246 14.36 4.89 -35.94
CA GLU A 246 13.03 5.18 -35.41
C GLU A 246 13.10 5.93 -34.08
N ILE A 247 14.00 5.54 -33.17
CA ILE A 247 14.26 6.28 -31.93
C ILE A 247 14.72 7.72 -32.25
N GLU A 248 15.68 7.91 -33.16
CA GLU A 248 16.12 9.24 -33.56
C GLU A 248 15.00 10.10 -34.17
N ASN A 249 14.15 9.50 -35.01
CA ASN A 249 13.00 10.17 -35.61
C ASN A 249 11.91 10.52 -34.56
N ALA A 250 11.68 9.61 -33.62
CA ALA A 250 10.82 9.84 -32.48
C ALA A 250 11.37 10.93 -31.54
N VAL A 251 12.65 11.31 -31.60
CA VAL A 251 13.21 12.40 -30.78
C VAL A 251 13.24 13.76 -31.51
N ARG A 252 13.08 13.82 -32.85
CA ARG A 252 13.11 15.11 -33.59
C ARG A 252 11.90 16.01 -33.32
N PRO A 253 12.04 17.28 -32.93
CA PRO A 253 10.89 18.17 -32.72
C PRO A 253 10.13 18.36 -34.04
N ALA A 254 8.80 18.31 -34.00
CA ALA A 254 7.99 18.75 -35.14
C ALA A 254 8.35 20.21 -35.44
N SER A 255 8.89 20.47 -36.63
CA SER A 255 9.19 21.83 -37.06
C SER A 255 7.89 22.64 -37.01
N ARG A 256 7.78 23.56 -36.04
CA ARG A 256 6.69 24.56 -36.02
C ARG A 256 6.73 25.31 -37.35
N GLY A 257 5.76 25.05 -38.21
CA GLY A 257 5.57 25.81 -39.43
C GLY A 257 5.48 27.29 -39.08
N LYS A 258 6.40 28.09 -39.61
CA LYS A 258 6.33 29.55 -39.57
C LYS A 258 5.00 29.97 -40.21
N LYS A 259 4.02 30.37 -39.41
CA LYS A 259 2.89 31.17 -39.91
C LYS A 259 3.48 32.52 -40.36
N ASN A 260 3.60 32.70 -41.67
CA ASN A 260 3.74 34.01 -42.28
C ASN A 260 2.55 34.87 -41.83
N ARG A 261 2.80 35.88 -40.99
CA ARG A 261 1.90 37.03 -40.86
C ARG A 261 2.34 38.07 -41.86
N THR A 262 1.60 38.16 -42.96
CA THR A 262 1.53 39.33 -43.81
C THR A 262 0.43 40.25 -43.29
N GLN A 263 0.77 41.54 -43.27
CA GLN A 263 0.01 42.74 -42.86
C GLN A 263 -0.04 43.04 -41.36
#